data_AF-A0A1B1PU64-F1
#
_entry.id   AF-A0A1B1PU64-F1
#
_cell.length_a   1.000
_cell.length_b   1.000
_cell.length_c   1.000
_cell.angle_alpha   90.00
_cell.angle_beta   90.00
_cell.angle_gamma   90.00
#
_symmetry.space_group_name_H-M   'P 1'
#
loop_
_entity.id
_entity.type
_entity.pdbx_description
1 polymer ?
#
loop_
_entity_poly.entity_id
_entity_poly.type
_entity_poly.pdbx_seq_one_letter_code
_entity_poly.pdbx_strand_id
1 'polypeptide(L)'
;MKSRSIAGIISLSIAVAPIPALADNAFVGGLVGGMIGSAIANQPKRQVVTKRYVAPRKSAPKSAPKPAVSSATREANRVTQTALNYFGFDAGTPDGILGSRSRSAISTYQGHMGYTPTGQLTQYERDFLVSSYRRAQAGGPATAQQVASNPQGVRGLLIAYRDGQVNRPGGAGAGAIAGHYGLPAVVAEAVNEIAKSSDPSAEQLVQRSGFIQLSDINGDGRTDYILDTSVTGSAFWCNAQSCAVRVFASTPEGYERNDFQAFNVTPAMFSCTRGTCSKDGGPHMAAAPVPSTPAPAPELPQTQMASAATPVPSAQPVVQSAAAPAPAAEPAIPDFFGGGAVAEASLQSRCNTVSLMTSTNGGYITPATLSDPSAALAEQLCLARTYAIAKGEDLIAMVPGATPEKVAQQCAGFGKLLREQVSAVSLRPRDAVVSEVGSFVLASGMAPAQLEKTAMICLSAGYRVDDLDAAMGSALVLVALGKAPYAELIGHHLSQGIGASHRDDLAAGWYGQALEALEGGSTPVFSPGMPERTALLRKASMLLGGGTEAASAAPAVVPAAQEIPVFSIGE
;
A
#
# COMPACT_ATOMS: atom_id res chain seq x y z
N MET A 1 -75.41 -41.31 8.75
CA MET A 1 -74.03 -40.79 8.68
C MET A 1 -74.01 -39.49 9.49
N LYS A 2 -73.59 -39.50 10.78
CA LYS A 2 -72.24 -39.17 11.29
C LYS A 2 -71.66 -37.91 10.62
N SER A 3 -71.26 -36.82 11.29
CA SER A 3 -70.90 -36.60 12.71
C SER A 3 -70.96 -35.10 13.09
N ARG A 4 -71.12 -34.86 14.39
CA ARG A 4 -70.90 -33.58 15.11
C ARG A 4 -69.40 -33.27 15.26
N SER A 5 -69.03 -31.99 15.28
CA SER A 5 -67.76 -31.46 15.86
C SER A 5 -68.07 -30.05 16.39
N ILE A 6 -68.31 -29.86 17.70
CA ILE A 6 -67.38 -29.70 18.83
C ILE A 6 -66.43 -28.51 18.68
N ALA A 7 -66.66 -27.55 19.57
CA ALA A 7 -65.90 -26.34 19.85
C ALA A 7 -64.53 -26.64 20.47
N GLY A 8 -63.54 -25.79 20.17
CA GLY A 8 -62.24 -25.76 20.84
C GLY A 8 -61.70 -24.34 20.84
N ILE A 9 -61.88 -23.64 21.96
CA ILE A 9 -61.25 -22.35 22.28
C ILE A 9 -59.85 -22.68 22.82
N ILE A 10 -58.80 -22.16 22.18
CA ILE A 10 -57.43 -22.17 22.73
C ILE A 10 -57.02 -20.71 22.93
N SER A 11 -57.10 -20.27 24.18
CA SER A 11 -56.56 -19.00 24.66
C SER A 11 -55.12 -19.22 25.13
N LEU A 12 -54.13 -18.76 24.36
CA LEU A 12 -52.73 -18.78 24.77
C LEU A 12 -52.37 -17.42 25.40
N SER A 13 -52.22 -17.41 26.72
CA SER A 13 -51.75 -16.25 27.48
C SER A 13 -50.23 -16.33 27.61
N ILE A 14 -49.50 -15.39 27.00
CA ILE A 14 -48.06 -15.23 27.22
C ILE A 14 -47.87 -14.00 28.12
N ALA A 15 -47.40 -14.25 29.34
CA ALA A 15 -46.92 -13.23 30.25
C ALA A 15 -45.50 -12.80 29.80
N VAL A 16 -45.30 -11.49 29.63
CA VAL A 16 -43.98 -10.90 29.34
C VAL A 16 -43.51 -10.17 30.60
N ALA A 17 -42.36 -10.59 31.14
CA ALA A 17 -41.57 -9.84 32.11
C ALA A 17 -40.47 -9.05 31.38
N PRO A 18 -40.04 -7.87 31.85
CA PRO A 18 -39.02 -7.08 31.18
C PRO A 18 -37.60 -7.56 31.56
N ILE A 19 -36.76 -7.78 30.54
CA ILE A 19 -35.30 -7.93 30.66
C ILE A 19 -34.68 -6.66 30.06
N PRO A 20 -33.64 -6.06 30.68
CA PRO A 20 -33.07 -4.79 30.24
C PRO A 20 -32.38 -4.89 28.87
N ALA A 21 -32.48 -3.80 28.11
CA ALA A 21 -31.92 -3.65 26.79
C ALA A 21 -30.38 -3.63 26.82
N LEU A 22 -29.77 -4.47 25.98
CA LEU A 22 -28.45 -4.28 25.42
C LEU A 22 -28.60 -3.97 23.93
N ALA A 23 -27.83 -2.98 23.50
CA ALA A 23 -27.86 -2.38 22.18
C ALA A 23 -27.39 -3.34 21.09
N ASP A 24 -28.06 -3.34 19.94
CA ASP A 24 -27.37 -3.24 18.64
C ASP A 24 -28.32 -2.90 17.48
N ASN A 25 -27.92 -1.84 16.77
CA ASN A 25 -28.09 -1.47 15.36
C ASN A 25 -29.24 -2.06 14.52
N ALA A 26 -30.20 -1.21 14.15
CA ALA A 26 -30.81 -1.20 12.81
C ALA A 26 -31.47 0.15 12.51
N PHE A 27 -30.71 1.04 11.87
CA PHE A 27 -31.22 2.28 11.27
C PHE A 27 -32.02 1.94 10.01
N VAL A 28 -33.35 1.92 10.15
CA VAL A 28 -34.32 1.89 9.05
C VAL A 28 -35.10 3.20 9.07
N GLY A 29 -35.11 3.92 7.95
CA GLY A 29 -35.98 5.08 7.72
C GLY A 29 -35.54 5.88 6.49
N GLY A 30 -36.33 6.05 5.43
CA GLY A 30 -37.72 5.70 5.27
C GLY A 30 -38.16 5.80 3.81
N LEU A 31 -39.15 4.97 3.48
CA LEU A 31 -39.96 5.02 2.28
C LEU A 31 -41.18 5.92 2.53
N VAL A 32 -41.52 6.66 1.47
CA VAL A 32 -42.68 7.55 1.30
C VAL A 32 -43.97 6.72 1.18
N GLY A 33 -45.09 7.26 1.68
CA GLY A 33 -46.43 6.89 1.22
C GLY A 33 -47.49 6.86 2.31
N GLY A 34 -48.26 7.93 2.43
CA GLY A 34 -49.41 8.00 3.35
C GLY A 34 -50.65 7.30 2.81
N MET A 35 -51.60 7.00 3.71
CA MET A 35 -53.04 6.93 3.42
C MET A 35 -53.88 7.18 4.68
N ILE A 36 -54.75 8.19 4.57
CA ILE A 36 -56.19 8.27 4.94
C ILE A 36 -56.68 7.48 6.17
N GLY A 37 -57.27 8.20 7.14
CA GLY A 37 -58.11 7.61 8.19
C GLY A 37 -58.87 8.66 9.00
N SER A 38 -60.08 8.96 8.57
CA SER A 38 -61.06 9.89 9.14
C SER A 38 -61.46 9.58 10.58
N ALA A 39 -61.61 10.61 11.42
CA ALA A 39 -62.62 10.57 12.48
C ALA A 39 -63.08 11.99 12.84
N ILE A 40 -64.36 12.22 12.56
CA ILE A 40 -65.15 13.40 12.90
C ILE A 40 -65.49 13.31 14.39
N ALA A 41 -65.22 14.37 15.16
CA ALA A 41 -65.89 14.60 16.44
C ALA A 41 -66.15 16.09 16.62
N ASN A 42 -67.41 16.44 16.42
CA ASN A 42 -67.98 17.76 16.58
C ASN A 42 -68.33 17.95 18.07
N GLN A 43 -67.77 18.93 18.77
CA GLN A 43 -68.26 19.35 20.08
C GLN A 43 -68.39 20.87 20.16
N PRO A 44 -69.54 21.39 20.64
CA PRO A 44 -69.84 22.81 20.64
C PRO A 44 -69.12 23.57 21.76
N LYS A 45 -68.84 24.82 21.42
CA LYS A 45 -68.15 25.88 22.17
C LYS A 45 -68.54 25.96 23.65
N ARG A 46 -67.55 25.83 24.53
CA ARG A 46 -67.58 26.40 25.88
C ARG A 46 -66.57 27.54 25.94
N GLN A 47 -67.07 28.78 25.99
CA GLN A 47 -66.25 29.96 26.19
C GLN A 47 -65.67 29.92 27.61
N VAL A 48 -64.39 29.59 27.70
CA VAL A 48 -63.60 29.77 28.93
C VAL A 48 -62.76 31.03 28.72
N VAL A 49 -63.09 32.08 29.46
CA VAL A 49 -62.28 33.31 29.55
C VAL A 49 -61.06 32.99 30.42
N THR A 50 -59.97 32.55 29.79
CA THR A 50 -58.66 32.42 30.45
C THR A 50 -57.86 33.70 30.21
N LYS A 51 -57.59 34.43 31.30
CA LYS A 51 -56.63 35.55 31.32
C LYS A 51 -55.26 35.03 30.87
N ARG A 52 -54.81 35.43 29.67
CA ARG A 52 -53.45 35.16 29.20
C ARG A 52 -52.47 36.05 29.98
N TYR A 53 -51.76 35.44 30.92
CA TYR A 53 -50.43 35.91 31.27
C TYR A 53 -49.54 35.77 30.03
N VAL A 54 -49.03 36.89 29.52
CA VAL A 54 -48.00 36.89 28.46
C VAL A 54 -46.69 36.51 29.13
N ALA A 55 -46.32 35.22 29.04
CA ALA A 55 -44.96 34.80 29.35
C ALA A 55 -43.99 35.44 28.33
N PRO A 56 -42.81 35.94 28.74
CA PRO A 56 -41.83 36.44 27.79
C PRO A 56 -41.45 35.31 26.84
N ARG A 57 -41.58 35.59 25.53
CA ARG A 57 -41.13 34.69 24.45
C ARG A 57 -39.66 34.36 24.70
N LYS A 58 -39.37 33.14 25.14
CA LYS A 58 -38.04 32.57 24.98
C LYS A 58 -37.79 32.48 23.47
N SER A 59 -36.87 33.30 23.00
CA SER A 59 -36.33 33.26 21.65
C SER A 59 -35.99 31.82 21.30
N ALA A 60 -36.59 31.28 20.23
CA ALA A 60 -36.14 30.02 19.65
C ALA A 60 -34.64 30.13 19.34
N PRO A 61 -33.83 29.08 19.57
CA PRO A 61 -32.43 29.12 19.18
C PRO A 61 -32.37 29.31 17.66
N LYS A 62 -31.59 30.31 17.22
CA LYS A 62 -31.31 30.56 15.81
C LYS A 62 -30.88 29.25 15.17
N SER A 63 -31.53 28.89 14.07
CA SER A 63 -31.17 27.76 13.21
C SER A 63 -29.66 27.71 13.02
N ALA A 64 -29.05 26.58 13.33
CA ALA A 64 -27.63 26.35 13.09
C ALA A 64 -27.30 26.66 11.61
N PRO A 65 -26.15 27.27 11.31
CA PRO A 65 -25.75 27.54 9.93
C PRO A 65 -25.67 26.22 9.16
N LYS A 66 -26.25 26.20 7.94
CA LYS A 66 -26.11 25.06 7.01
C LYS A 66 -24.62 24.74 6.87
N PRO A 67 -24.20 23.46 6.84
CA PRO A 67 -22.79 23.11 6.76
C PRO A 67 -22.18 23.76 5.53
N ALA A 68 -21.30 24.73 5.76
CA ALA A 68 -20.49 25.31 4.71
C ALA A 68 -19.62 24.18 4.17
N VAL A 69 -19.61 24.00 2.84
CA VAL A 69 -18.70 23.07 2.16
C VAL A 69 -17.31 23.24 2.78
N SER A 70 -16.69 22.16 3.23
CA SER A 70 -15.38 22.24 3.90
C SER A 70 -14.34 22.82 2.93
N SER A 71 -13.27 23.42 3.47
CA SER A 71 -12.14 23.90 2.65
C SER A 71 -11.58 22.79 1.78
N ALA A 72 -11.47 21.57 2.31
CA ALA A 72 -11.05 20.38 1.60
C ALA A 72 -11.98 20.01 0.43
N THR A 73 -13.30 20.06 0.65
CA THR A 73 -14.27 19.77 -0.42
C THR A 73 -14.26 20.84 -1.51
N ARG A 74 -14.08 22.12 -1.16
CA ARG A 74 -13.89 23.19 -2.16
C ARG A 74 -12.65 22.94 -3.01
N GLU A 75 -11.54 22.55 -2.40
CA GLU A 75 -10.31 22.24 -3.14
C GLU A 75 -10.48 21.03 -4.07
N ALA A 76 -11.08 19.95 -3.58
CA ALA A 76 -11.40 18.78 -4.42
C ALA A 76 -12.30 19.14 -5.62
N ASN A 77 -13.26 20.05 -5.42
CA ASN A 77 -14.10 20.55 -6.48
C ASN A 77 -13.34 21.43 -7.49
N ARG A 78 -12.37 22.25 -7.04
CA ARG A 78 -11.49 23.01 -7.94
C ARG A 78 -10.69 22.08 -8.83
N VAL A 79 -10.07 21.06 -8.24
CA VAL A 79 -9.32 20.04 -8.99
C VAL A 79 -10.22 19.35 -10.03
N THR A 80 -11.47 19.05 -9.65
CA THR A 80 -12.46 18.47 -10.56
C THR A 80 -12.80 19.41 -11.73
N GLN A 81 -13.07 20.69 -11.45
CA GLN A 81 -13.34 21.71 -12.49
C GLN A 81 -12.13 21.91 -13.41
N THR A 82 -10.92 21.93 -12.86
CA THR A 82 -9.68 22.03 -13.63
C THR A 82 -9.48 20.82 -14.54
N ALA A 83 -9.73 19.60 -14.05
CA ALA A 83 -9.64 18.39 -14.84
C ALA A 83 -10.68 18.36 -15.98
N LEU A 84 -11.93 18.75 -15.70
CA LEU A 84 -12.99 18.89 -16.72
C LEU A 84 -12.54 19.85 -17.83
N ASN A 85 -12.06 21.04 -17.45
CA ASN A 85 -11.61 22.05 -18.39
C ASN A 85 -10.41 21.57 -19.23
N TYR A 86 -9.45 20.86 -18.62
CA TYR A 86 -8.29 20.30 -19.31
C TYR A 86 -8.71 19.35 -20.44
N PHE A 87 -9.69 18.48 -20.18
CA PHE A 87 -10.22 17.56 -21.19
C PHE A 87 -11.23 18.22 -22.14
N GLY A 88 -11.45 19.53 -22.04
CA GLY A 88 -12.34 20.27 -22.95
C GLY A 88 -13.81 20.21 -22.59
N PHE A 89 -14.16 19.81 -21.36
CA PHE A 89 -15.51 19.97 -20.82
C PHE A 89 -15.60 21.28 -20.03
N ASP A 90 -16.31 22.27 -20.56
CA ASP A 90 -16.38 23.62 -19.97
C ASP A 90 -17.14 23.65 -18.63
N ALA A 91 -16.41 23.54 -17.53
CA ALA A 91 -16.93 23.59 -16.18
C ALA A 91 -17.03 25.02 -15.61
N GLY A 92 -16.63 26.04 -16.39
CA GLY A 92 -16.42 27.41 -15.93
C GLY A 92 -15.12 27.59 -15.15
N THR A 93 -15.00 28.69 -14.39
CA THR A 93 -13.83 28.98 -13.56
C THR A 93 -13.68 27.93 -12.45
N PRO A 94 -12.48 27.36 -12.20
CA PRO A 94 -12.22 26.46 -11.08
C PRO A 94 -12.30 27.14 -9.70
N ASP A 95 -13.52 27.45 -9.24
CA ASP A 95 -13.80 28.18 -8.00
C ASP A 95 -14.11 27.26 -6.80
N GLY A 96 -14.32 25.95 -7.04
CA GLY A 96 -14.67 24.95 -6.05
C GLY A 96 -16.17 24.82 -5.80
N ILE A 97 -16.99 25.58 -6.55
CA ILE A 97 -18.44 25.59 -6.47
C ILE A 97 -19.01 24.91 -7.71
N LEU A 98 -19.54 23.69 -7.53
CA LEU A 98 -20.16 22.95 -8.63
C LEU A 98 -21.52 23.54 -9.01
N GLY A 99 -21.50 24.54 -9.89
CA GLY A 99 -22.67 25.26 -10.42
C GLY A 99 -23.36 24.55 -11.59
N SER A 100 -24.26 25.25 -12.28
CA SER A 100 -24.96 24.72 -13.46
C SER A 100 -23.98 24.37 -14.59
N ARG A 101 -22.95 25.20 -14.82
CA ARG A 101 -21.90 24.95 -15.82
C ARG A 101 -21.09 23.69 -15.50
N SER A 102 -20.63 23.53 -14.27
CA SER A 102 -19.91 22.32 -13.86
C SER A 102 -20.78 21.07 -13.96
N ARG A 103 -22.08 21.16 -13.61
CA ARG A 103 -23.04 20.04 -13.82
C ARG A 103 -23.24 19.70 -15.30
N SER A 104 -23.29 20.71 -16.18
CA SER A 104 -23.35 20.50 -17.63
C SER A 104 -22.09 19.82 -18.14
N ALA A 105 -20.90 20.28 -17.72
CA ALA A 105 -19.62 19.68 -18.08
C ALA A 105 -19.51 18.22 -17.61
N ILE A 106 -19.99 17.92 -16.41
CA ILE A 106 -20.07 16.55 -15.88
C ILE A 106 -20.97 15.69 -16.76
N SER A 107 -22.16 16.18 -17.13
CA SER A 107 -23.08 15.46 -18.01
C SER A 107 -22.45 15.19 -19.39
N THR A 108 -21.74 16.15 -19.96
CA THR A 108 -21.00 15.98 -21.22
C THR A 108 -19.85 14.97 -21.09
N TYR A 109 -19.08 15.04 -19.99
CA TYR A 109 -18.04 14.07 -19.67
C TYR A 109 -18.62 12.65 -19.55
N GLN A 110 -19.71 12.49 -18.82
CA GLN A 110 -20.40 11.21 -18.66
C GLN A 110 -20.87 10.67 -20.01
N GLY A 111 -21.50 11.49 -20.84
CA GLY A 111 -21.91 11.10 -22.19
C GLY A 111 -20.72 10.67 -23.07
N HIS A 112 -19.60 11.40 -23.00
CA HIS A 112 -18.36 11.04 -23.71
C HIS A 112 -17.80 9.68 -23.24
N MET A 113 -17.90 9.40 -21.94
CA MET A 113 -17.43 8.17 -21.33
C MET A 113 -18.43 7.01 -21.40
N GLY A 114 -19.60 7.20 -22.00
CA GLY A 114 -20.66 6.18 -22.08
C GLY A 114 -21.39 5.93 -20.74
N TYR A 115 -21.24 6.82 -19.75
CA TYR A 115 -21.99 6.79 -18.50
C TYR A 115 -23.36 7.48 -18.67
N THR A 116 -24.27 7.23 -17.72
CA THR A 116 -25.53 7.97 -17.63
C THR A 116 -25.25 9.47 -17.36
N PRO A 117 -25.72 10.41 -18.20
CA PRO A 117 -25.39 11.85 -18.10
C PRO A 117 -26.12 12.61 -16.96
N THR A 118 -26.00 12.14 -15.71
CA THR A 118 -26.71 12.67 -14.54
C THR A 118 -26.28 14.09 -14.14
N GLY A 119 -25.11 14.55 -14.59
CA GLY A 119 -24.52 15.82 -14.17
C GLY A 119 -23.99 15.81 -12.73
N GLN A 120 -23.91 14.63 -12.10
CA GLN A 120 -23.32 14.42 -10.78
C GLN A 120 -22.27 13.31 -10.86
N LEU A 121 -21.03 13.60 -10.46
CA LEU A 121 -19.94 12.63 -10.48
C LEU A 121 -20.07 11.64 -9.33
N THR A 122 -20.00 10.35 -9.64
CA THR A 122 -19.68 9.32 -8.63
C THR A 122 -18.22 9.46 -8.19
N GLN A 123 -17.86 8.83 -7.07
CA GLN A 123 -16.47 8.83 -6.59
C GLN A 123 -15.52 8.22 -7.63
N TYR A 124 -15.91 7.10 -8.23
CA TYR A 124 -15.15 6.44 -9.30
C TYR A 124 -14.94 7.35 -10.52
N GLU A 125 -16.00 8.00 -11.02
CA GLU A 125 -15.90 8.94 -12.15
C GLU A 125 -14.97 10.11 -11.85
N ARG A 126 -15.05 10.65 -10.63
CA ARG A 126 -14.16 11.74 -10.17
C ARG A 126 -12.71 11.28 -10.12
N ASP A 127 -12.45 10.13 -9.54
CA ASP A 127 -11.09 9.60 -9.38
C ASP A 127 -10.48 9.26 -10.73
N PHE A 128 -11.26 8.66 -11.65
CA PHE A 128 -10.82 8.42 -13.03
C PHE A 128 -10.48 9.71 -13.76
N LEU A 129 -11.35 10.73 -13.68
CA LEU A 129 -11.15 12.02 -14.32
C LEU A 129 -9.90 12.75 -13.79
N VAL A 130 -9.74 12.81 -12.46
CA VAL A 130 -8.63 13.50 -11.80
C VAL A 130 -7.30 12.75 -12.01
N SER A 131 -7.31 11.42 -11.92
CA SER A 131 -6.11 10.62 -12.19
C SER A 131 -5.67 10.71 -13.66
N SER A 132 -6.62 10.70 -14.59
CA SER A 132 -6.36 10.93 -16.01
C SER A 132 -5.72 12.29 -16.27
N TYR A 133 -6.21 13.34 -15.60
CA TYR A 133 -5.64 14.68 -15.69
C TYR A 133 -4.18 14.71 -15.21
N ARG A 134 -3.91 14.12 -14.04
CA ARG A 134 -2.55 14.03 -13.49
C ARG A 134 -1.61 13.23 -14.40
N ARG A 135 -2.09 12.12 -14.96
CA ARG A 135 -1.36 11.29 -15.92
C ARG A 135 -1.01 12.09 -17.18
N ALA A 136 -1.97 12.85 -17.69
CA ALA A 136 -1.78 13.66 -18.88
C ALA A 136 -0.72 14.76 -18.64
N GLN A 137 -0.72 15.39 -17.47
CA GLN A 137 0.30 16.38 -17.07
C GLN A 137 1.70 15.77 -16.88
N ALA A 138 1.78 14.61 -16.22
CA ALA A 138 3.06 13.95 -15.96
C ALA A 138 3.69 13.31 -17.21
N GLY A 139 2.87 12.92 -18.20
CA GLY A 139 3.34 12.17 -19.37
C GLY A 139 4.13 12.98 -20.41
N GLY A 140 4.25 14.30 -20.26
CA GLY A 140 5.16 15.14 -21.05
C GLY A 140 5.02 14.95 -22.58
N PRO A 141 6.12 14.77 -23.34
CA PRO A 141 6.08 14.57 -24.79
C PRO A 141 5.25 13.37 -25.25
N ALA A 142 5.16 12.29 -24.45
CA ALA A 142 4.40 11.10 -24.81
C ALA A 142 2.88 11.37 -24.81
N THR A 143 2.38 12.14 -23.83
CA THR A 143 0.99 12.61 -23.85
C THR A 143 0.75 13.50 -25.06
N ALA A 144 1.67 14.40 -25.39
CA ALA A 144 1.52 15.28 -26.56
C ALA A 144 1.42 14.50 -27.88
N GLN A 145 2.19 13.42 -28.04
CA GLN A 145 2.09 12.52 -29.18
C GLN A 145 0.74 11.78 -29.21
N GLN A 146 0.27 11.27 -28.07
CA GLN A 146 -1.05 10.63 -27.97
C GLN A 146 -2.17 11.59 -28.36
N VAL A 147 -2.13 12.83 -27.87
CA VAL A 147 -3.08 13.89 -28.24
C VAL A 147 -3.03 14.18 -29.73
N ALA A 148 -1.84 14.28 -30.32
CA ALA A 148 -1.67 14.56 -31.75
C ALA A 148 -2.18 13.40 -32.64
N SER A 149 -2.03 12.16 -32.19
CA SER A 149 -2.51 10.96 -32.89
C SER A 149 -4.01 10.68 -32.69
N ASN A 150 -4.67 11.34 -31.73
CA ASN A 150 -6.06 11.08 -31.39
C ASN A 150 -7.00 12.06 -32.11
N PRO A 151 -7.94 11.60 -32.95
CA PRO A 151 -8.90 12.47 -33.64
C PRO A 151 -9.77 13.33 -32.71
N GLN A 152 -9.92 12.93 -31.45
CA GLN A 152 -10.68 13.66 -30.46
C GLN A 152 -9.82 14.63 -29.63
N GLY A 153 -8.50 14.71 -29.88
CA GLY A 153 -7.58 15.55 -29.12
C GLY A 153 -7.47 15.12 -27.65
N VAL A 154 -7.37 16.09 -26.74
CA VAL A 154 -7.16 15.83 -25.30
C VAL A 154 -8.28 15.01 -24.65
N ARG A 155 -9.56 15.20 -25.00
CA ARG A 155 -10.68 14.36 -24.51
C ARG A 155 -10.55 12.90 -24.95
N GLY A 156 -9.89 12.64 -26.06
CA GLY A 156 -9.65 11.28 -26.55
C GLY A 156 -8.72 10.47 -25.65
N LEU A 157 -7.88 11.15 -24.84
CA LEU A 157 -7.05 10.50 -23.83
C LEU A 157 -7.89 9.77 -22.78
N LEU A 158 -9.07 10.27 -22.43
CA LEU A 158 -9.93 9.62 -21.44
C LEU A 158 -10.41 8.25 -21.93
N ILE A 159 -10.72 8.13 -23.21
CA ILE A 159 -11.08 6.86 -23.84
C ILE A 159 -9.86 5.95 -23.91
N ALA A 160 -8.71 6.46 -24.34
CA ALA A 160 -7.46 5.68 -24.38
C ALA A 160 -7.03 5.17 -22.99
N TYR A 161 -7.19 5.98 -21.94
CA TYR A 161 -6.86 5.61 -20.58
C TYR A 161 -7.88 4.65 -19.98
N ARG A 162 -9.17 4.77 -20.34
CA ARG A 162 -10.23 3.84 -19.93
C ARG A 162 -10.13 2.51 -20.67
N ASP A 163 -9.89 2.49 -21.96
CA ASP A 163 -9.84 1.25 -22.74
C ASP A 163 -8.59 0.44 -22.36
N GLY A 164 -7.51 1.11 -21.95
CA GLY A 164 -6.39 0.49 -21.22
C GLY A 164 -6.73 -0.03 -19.81
N GLN A 165 -7.87 0.36 -19.23
CA GLN A 165 -8.44 -0.17 -17.98
C GLN A 165 -9.55 -1.21 -18.20
N VAL A 166 -10.32 -1.15 -19.29
CA VAL A 166 -11.48 -2.02 -19.58
C VAL A 166 -11.08 -3.32 -20.29
N ASN A 167 -9.97 -3.33 -21.05
CA ASN A 167 -9.32 -4.57 -21.49
C ASN A 167 -8.51 -5.26 -20.36
N ARG A 168 -8.95 -5.09 -19.11
CA ARG A 168 -8.33 -5.63 -17.90
C ARG A 168 -9.42 -5.98 -16.89
N PRO A 169 -9.53 -7.23 -16.41
CA PRO A 169 -10.25 -7.52 -15.18
C PRO A 169 -9.39 -7.01 -14.00
N GLY A 170 -9.88 -6.01 -13.27
CA GLY A 170 -9.31 -5.55 -11.99
C GLY A 170 -8.30 -4.41 -12.10
N GLY A 171 -8.76 -3.20 -11.79
CA GLY A 171 -7.99 -1.96 -11.91
C GLY A 171 -7.26 -1.52 -10.63
N ALA A 172 -6.01 -1.07 -10.81
CA ALA A 172 -5.39 0.07 -10.12
C ALA A 172 -4.17 0.48 -10.98
N GLY A 173 -4.24 1.67 -11.58
CA GLY A 173 -3.28 2.14 -12.57
C GLY A 173 -2.15 2.97 -11.98
N ALA A 174 -0.98 2.35 -11.87
CA ALA A 174 0.34 2.97 -12.05
C ALA A 174 1.25 1.88 -12.61
N GLY A 175 1.31 1.71 -13.94
CA GLY A 175 2.19 0.68 -14.52
C GLY A 175 1.93 0.18 -15.93
N ALA A 176 0.93 0.63 -16.70
CA ALA A 176 0.58 -0.05 -17.97
C ALA A 176 1.52 0.21 -19.18
N ILE A 177 2.83 0.36 -18.96
CA ILE A 177 3.89 -0.01 -19.92
C ILE A 177 4.97 -0.92 -19.26
N ALA A 178 4.92 -1.10 -17.94
CA ALA A 178 5.75 -1.98 -17.13
C ALA A 178 4.85 -3.10 -16.54
N GLY A 179 4.78 -4.25 -17.22
CA GLY A 179 3.99 -5.38 -16.72
C GLY A 179 3.51 -6.37 -17.78
N HIS A 180 3.70 -6.05 -19.07
CA HIS A 180 3.46 -7.00 -20.15
C HIS A 180 4.74 -7.55 -20.78
N TYR A 181 5.91 -6.95 -20.56
CA TYR A 181 7.21 -7.42 -21.08
C TYR A 181 7.24 -7.79 -22.59
N GLY A 182 6.36 -7.21 -23.40
CA GLY A 182 6.18 -7.57 -24.81
C GLY A 182 5.41 -8.87 -25.07
N LEU A 183 4.80 -9.47 -24.05
CA LEU A 183 4.02 -10.70 -24.12
C LEU A 183 2.52 -10.44 -24.27
N PRO A 184 1.77 -11.34 -24.93
CA PRO A 184 0.31 -11.30 -24.94
C PRO A 184 -0.27 -11.27 -23.52
N ALA A 185 -1.40 -10.59 -23.33
CA ALA A 185 -1.95 -10.32 -22.00
C ALA A 185 -2.15 -11.58 -21.13
N VAL A 186 -2.67 -12.67 -21.72
CA VAL A 186 -2.90 -13.95 -21.02
C VAL A 186 -1.58 -14.62 -20.60
N VAL A 187 -0.53 -14.48 -21.42
CA VAL A 187 0.81 -14.99 -21.11
C VAL A 187 1.47 -14.14 -20.04
N ALA A 188 1.39 -12.81 -20.15
CA ALA A 188 1.89 -11.88 -19.15
C ALA A 188 1.19 -12.05 -17.79
N GLU A 189 -0.10 -12.32 -17.77
CA GLU A 189 -0.85 -12.63 -16.55
C GLU A 189 -0.32 -13.91 -15.89
N ALA A 190 -0.06 -14.96 -16.68
CA ALA A 190 0.53 -16.19 -16.16
C ALA A 190 1.96 -15.98 -15.64
N VAL A 191 2.77 -15.14 -16.28
CA VAL A 191 4.09 -14.74 -15.75
C VAL A 191 3.94 -14.00 -14.43
N ASN A 192 3.00 -13.05 -14.34
CA ASN A 192 2.71 -12.33 -13.10
C ASN A 192 2.18 -13.26 -12.00
N GLU A 193 1.40 -14.27 -12.34
CA GLU A 193 0.92 -15.29 -11.41
C GLU A 193 2.07 -16.14 -10.87
N ILE A 194 3.01 -16.56 -11.74
CA ILE A 194 4.20 -17.30 -11.33
C ILE A 194 5.12 -16.43 -10.45
N ALA A 195 5.30 -15.16 -10.81
CA ALA A 195 6.11 -14.20 -10.05
C ALA A 195 5.56 -13.91 -8.64
N LYS A 196 4.25 -14.00 -8.44
CA LYS A 196 3.64 -13.78 -7.10
C LYS A 196 4.11 -14.82 -6.06
N SER A 197 4.58 -15.97 -6.51
CA SER A 197 5.04 -17.07 -5.64
C SER A 197 6.45 -17.58 -6.00
N SER A 198 7.27 -16.73 -6.62
CA SER A 198 8.68 -17.01 -6.88
C SER A 198 9.56 -15.76 -6.62
N ASP A 199 10.84 -16.00 -6.31
CA ASP A 199 11.79 -14.95 -5.90
C ASP A 199 12.16 -13.92 -7.00
N PRO A 200 12.11 -14.22 -8.32
CA PRO A 200 12.28 -13.20 -9.34
C PRO A 200 10.96 -12.47 -9.66
N SER A 201 11.01 -11.16 -9.84
CA SER A 201 9.89 -10.37 -10.34
C SER A 201 9.46 -10.86 -11.72
N ALA A 202 8.24 -10.51 -12.15
CA ALA A 202 7.75 -10.91 -13.45
C ALA A 202 8.66 -10.38 -14.60
N GLU A 203 9.22 -9.17 -14.48
CA GLU A 203 10.26 -8.64 -15.38
C GLU A 203 11.50 -9.53 -15.41
N GLN A 204 11.98 -9.94 -14.24
CA GLN A 204 13.20 -10.74 -14.08
C GLN A 204 12.99 -12.17 -14.59
N LEU A 205 11.78 -12.72 -14.40
CA LEU A 205 11.39 -14.00 -14.95
C LEU A 205 11.41 -13.97 -16.48
N VAL A 206 10.79 -12.96 -17.11
CA VAL A 206 10.80 -12.84 -18.58
C VAL A 206 12.21 -12.71 -19.14
N GLN A 207 13.12 -12.05 -18.42
CA GLN A 207 14.52 -11.91 -18.84
C GLN A 207 15.38 -13.15 -18.58
N ARG A 208 14.87 -14.14 -17.82
CA ARG A 208 15.66 -15.32 -17.47
C ARG A 208 15.60 -16.38 -18.57
N SER A 209 16.78 -16.78 -19.04
CA SER A 209 16.93 -17.84 -20.03
C SER A 209 16.21 -19.13 -19.60
N GLY A 210 15.42 -19.70 -20.52
CA GLY A 210 14.70 -20.95 -20.29
C GLY A 210 13.35 -20.79 -19.58
N PHE A 211 13.02 -19.62 -19.03
CA PHE A 211 11.71 -19.37 -18.43
C PHE A 211 10.60 -19.30 -19.48
N ILE A 212 10.85 -18.58 -20.59
CA ILE A 212 9.94 -18.51 -21.73
C ILE A 212 10.59 -19.17 -22.93
N GLN A 213 9.89 -20.11 -23.54
CA GLN A 213 10.26 -20.69 -24.82
C GLN A 213 9.20 -20.32 -25.85
N LEU A 214 9.66 -19.94 -27.05
CA LEU A 214 8.83 -19.51 -28.16
C LEU A 214 8.90 -20.56 -29.25
N SER A 215 7.76 -21.06 -29.70
CA SER A 215 7.67 -22.05 -30.78
C SER A 215 6.30 -21.97 -31.44
N ASP A 216 6.17 -22.40 -32.68
CA ASP A 216 4.85 -22.67 -33.29
C ASP A 216 4.54 -24.16 -33.08
N ILE A 217 3.82 -24.48 -31.99
CA ILE A 217 3.61 -25.87 -31.51
C ILE A 217 2.38 -26.48 -32.21
N ASN A 218 1.39 -25.65 -32.55
CA ASN A 218 0.16 -26.06 -33.22
C ASN A 218 0.23 -25.95 -34.77
N GLY A 219 1.30 -25.36 -35.32
CA GLY A 219 1.56 -25.25 -36.76
C GLY A 219 0.71 -24.21 -37.47
N ASP A 220 0.18 -23.21 -36.75
CA ASP A 220 -0.72 -22.20 -37.31
C ASP A 220 0.02 -20.93 -37.83
N GLY A 221 1.35 -20.91 -37.72
CA GLY A 221 2.21 -19.81 -38.14
C GLY A 221 2.30 -18.67 -37.12
N ARG A 222 1.73 -18.81 -35.92
CA ARG A 222 1.83 -17.85 -34.82
C ARG A 222 2.73 -18.39 -33.73
N THR A 223 3.32 -17.47 -32.97
CA THR A 223 4.18 -17.83 -31.84
C THR A 223 3.34 -18.30 -30.65
N ASP A 224 3.56 -19.54 -30.22
CA ASP A 224 3.09 -20.11 -28.96
C ASP A 224 4.16 -19.95 -27.87
N TYR A 225 3.72 -20.01 -26.61
CA TYR A 225 4.56 -19.74 -25.45
C TYR A 225 4.56 -20.92 -24.49
N ILE A 226 5.75 -21.30 -24.01
CA ILE A 226 5.91 -22.26 -22.92
C ILE A 226 6.56 -21.53 -21.75
N LEU A 227 5.91 -21.56 -20.59
CA LEU A 227 6.45 -21.06 -19.33
C LEU A 227 6.93 -22.23 -18.49
N ASP A 228 8.25 -22.34 -18.32
CA ASP A 228 8.88 -23.39 -17.51
C ASP A 228 9.18 -22.84 -16.09
N THR A 229 8.46 -23.33 -15.09
CA THR A 229 8.69 -22.89 -13.71
C THR A 229 9.90 -23.54 -13.06
N SER A 230 10.53 -24.55 -13.68
CA SER A 230 11.72 -25.21 -13.11
C SER A 230 12.89 -24.26 -12.91
N VAL A 231 12.99 -23.25 -13.78
CA VAL A 231 14.02 -22.24 -13.63
C VAL A 231 13.73 -21.28 -12.47
N THR A 232 12.48 -21.19 -11.96
CA THR A 232 12.05 -20.22 -10.92
C THR A 232 12.70 -20.42 -9.57
N GLY A 233 13.20 -21.63 -9.28
CA GLY A 233 13.71 -21.98 -7.96
C GLY A 233 12.63 -22.08 -6.88
N SER A 234 11.35 -21.95 -7.25
CA SER A 234 10.23 -21.96 -6.31
C SER A 234 9.77 -23.38 -5.99
N ALA A 235 9.82 -23.73 -4.70
CA ALA A 235 9.23 -24.96 -4.18
C ALA A 235 7.69 -24.97 -4.24
N PHE A 236 7.05 -23.84 -4.55
CA PHE A 236 5.60 -23.77 -4.74
C PHE A 236 5.18 -24.38 -6.08
N TRP A 237 5.96 -24.14 -7.14
CA TRP A 237 5.66 -24.62 -8.50
C TRP A 237 6.30 -25.97 -8.81
N CYS A 238 7.26 -26.41 -7.99
CA CYS A 238 8.02 -27.62 -8.19
C CYS A 238 7.88 -28.56 -7.00
N ASN A 239 7.64 -29.85 -7.27
CA ASN A 239 7.77 -30.93 -6.29
C ASN A 239 9.07 -31.72 -6.55
N ALA A 240 9.27 -32.80 -5.80
CA ALA A 240 10.48 -33.63 -5.89
C ALA A 240 10.71 -34.31 -7.27
N GLN A 241 9.68 -34.42 -8.12
CA GLN A 241 9.71 -35.17 -9.38
C GLN A 241 9.24 -34.38 -10.62
N SER A 242 8.64 -33.20 -10.47
CA SER A 242 8.22 -32.35 -11.59
C SER A 242 8.01 -30.89 -11.19
N CYS A 243 8.10 -29.99 -12.17
CA CYS A 243 7.68 -28.60 -12.07
C CYS A 243 6.44 -28.33 -12.91
N ALA A 244 5.67 -27.32 -12.51
CA ALA A 244 4.55 -26.83 -13.30
C ALA A 244 5.05 -26.21 -14.62
N VAL A 245 4.40 -26.54 -15.72
CA VAL A 245 4.71 -26.00 -17.05
C VAL A 245 3.41 -25.53 -17.66
N ARG A 246 3.41 -24.33 -18.21
CA ARG A 246 2.21 -23.74 -18.83
C ARG A 246 2.47 -23.51 -20.30
N VAL A 247 1.63 -24.07 -21.16
CA VAL A 247 1.70 -23.95 -22.61
C VAL A 247 0.54 -23.11 -23.10
N PHE A 248 0.83 -22.06 -23.85
CA PHE A 248 -0.15 -21.15 -24.45
C PHE A 248 -0.13 -21.36 -25.96
N ALA A 249 -1.07 -22.17 -26.46
CA ALA A 249 -1.23 -22.41 -27.89
C ALA A 249 -2.19 -21.39 -28.48
N SER A 250 -1.81 -20.83 -29.62
CA SER A 250 -2.57 -19.83 -30.34
C SER A 250 -3.90 -20.37 -30.89
N THR A 251 -4.91 -19.51 -30.91
CA THR A 251 -6.24 -19.74 -31.49
C THR A 251 -6.69 -18.48 -32.23
N PRO A 252 -7.67 -18.55 -33.15
CA PRO A 252 -8.18 -17.36 -33.84
C PRO A 252 -8.63 -16.24 -32.89
N GLU A 253 -9.09 -16.60 -31.69
CA GLU A 253 -9.59 -15.68 -30.67
C GLU A 253 -8.50 -15.22 -29.67
N GLY A 254 -7.31 -15.84 -29.66
CA GLY A 254 -6.25 -15.48 -28.71
C GLY A 254 -5.25 -16.60 -28.44
N TYR A 255 -5.10 -16.95 -27.16
CA TYR A 255 -4.24 -18.01 -26.66
C TYR A 255 -4.99 -18.87 -25.65
N GLU A 256 -4.92 -20.19 -25.82
CA GLU A 256 -5.49 -21.18 -24.91
C GLU A 256 -4.40 -21.70 -23.97
N ARG A 257 -4.67 -21.66 -22.65
CA ARG A 257 -3.73 -22.10 -21.61
C ARG A 257 -3.89 -23.60 -21.33
N ASN A 258 -2.78 -24.33 -21.34
CA ASN A 258 -2.69 -25.75 -21.03
C ASN A 258 -1.62 -25.96 -19.95
N ASP A 259 -1.99 -26.53 -18.80
CA ASP A 259 -1.09 -26.72 -17.67
C ASP A 259 -0.63 -28.18 -17.55
N PHE A 260 0.67 -28.39 -17.32
CA PHE A 260 1.32 -29.70 -17.22
C PHE A 260 2.31 -29.77 -16.06
N GLN A 261 2.83 -30.96 -15.81
CA GLN A 261 3.97 -31.20 -14.93
C GLN A 261 5.10 -31.91 -15.67
N ALA A 262 6.31 -31.34 -15.64
CA ALA A 262 7.51 -31.89 -16.30
C ALA A 262 8.80 -31.25 -15.77
N PHE A 263 9.95 -31.77 -16.20
CA PHE A 263 11.28 -31.18 -16.01
C PHE A 263 11.98 -31.05 -17.36
N ASN A 264 12.85 -30.04 -17.50
CA ASN A 264 13.63 -29.78 -18.71
C ASN A 264 12.75 -29.75 -19.97
N VAL A 265 11.67 -28.98 -19.93
CA VAL A 265 10.71 -28.99 -21.03
C VAL A 265 11.29 -28.36 -22.29
N THR A 266 10.96 -28.96 -23.43
CA THR A 266 11.24 -28.40 -24.75
C THR A 266 9.96 -28.40 -25.57
N PRO A 267 9.85 -27.57 -26.63
CA PRO A 267 8.62 -27.50 -27.42
C PRO A 267 8.23 -28.84 -28.05
N ALA A 268 9.22 -29.68 -28.37
CA ALA A 268 9.01 -31.01 -28.94
C ALA A 268 8.31 -32.00 -28.00
N MET A 269 8.16 -31.69 -26.71
CA MET A 269 7.45 -32.54 -25.75
C MET A 269 5.93 -32.37 -25.79
N PHE A 270 5.43 -31.39 -26.54
CA PHE A 270 4.02 -31.04 -26.61
C PHE A 270 3.51 -31.15 -28.05
N SER A 271 2.30 -31.70 -28.18
CA SER A 271 1.55 -31.74 -29.42
C SER A 271 0.24 -30.98 -29.21
N CYS A 272 0.02 -29.92 -29.97
CA CYS A 272 -1.15 -29.06 -29.83
C CYS A 272 -2.03 -29.09 -31.08
N THR A 273 -3.35 -29.12 -30.89
CA THR A 273 -4.33 -29.04 -31.99
C THR A 273 -5.44 -28.07 -31.59
N ARG A 274 -5.65 -27.00 -32.37
CA ARG A 274 -6.69 -25.97 -32.11
C ARG A 274 -6.67 -25.41 -30.69
N GLY A 275 -5.48 -25.15 -30.15
CA GLY A 275 -5.29 -24.59 -28.80
C GLY A 275 -5.23 -25.62 -27.67
N THR A 276 -5.64 -26.87 -27.88
CA THR A 276 -5.54 -27.93 -26.87
C THR A 276 -4.25 -28.72 -27.05
N CYS A 277 -3.45 -28.81 -25.99
CA CYS A 277 -2.15 -29.46 -26.02
C CYS A 277 -2.15 -30.77 -25.23
N SER A 278 -1.39 -31.76 -25.68
CA SER A 278 -1.04 -32.98 -24.95
C SER A 278 0.47 -33.12 -24.83
N LYS A 279 0.94 -33.68 -23.71
CA LYS A 279 2.35 -34.02 -23.50
C LYS A 279 2.59 -35.47 -23.86
N ASP A 280 3.61 -35.76 -24.66
CA ASP A 280 3.94 -37.15 -25.00
C ASP A 280 4.30 -37.95 -23.73
N GLY A 281 3.43 -38.90 -23.35
CA GLY A 281 3.67 -39.87 -22.27
C GLY A 281 3.28 -39.50 -20.83
N GLY A 282 2.34 -38.57 -20.56
CA GLY A 282 1.87 -38.30 -19.17
C GLY A 282 0.40 -37.87 -19.05
N PRO A 283 -0.26 -38.07 -17.88
CA PRO A 283 -1.70 -37.84 -17.71
C PRO A 283 -2.07 -36.35 -17.64
N HIS A 284 -3.22 -36.00 -18.22
CA HIS A 284 -3.86 -34.68 -18.12
C HIS A 284 -4.60 -34.52 -16.79
N MET A 285 -4.50 -33.35 -16.15
CA MET A 285 -5.45 -32.94 -15.11
C MET A 285 -6.38 -31.87 -15.70
N ALA A 286 -7.68 -32.10 -15.61
CA ALA A 286 -8.71 -31.14 -16.02
C ALA A 286 -8.80 -29.96 -15.04
N ALA A 287 -9.08 -28.78 -15.57
CA ALA A 287 -9.23 -27.53 -14.81
C ALA A 287 -10.31 -27.64 -13.72
N ALA A 288 -10.03 -27.09 -12.53
CA ALA A 288 -11.00 -26.95 -11.45
C ALA A 288 -11.97 -25.78 -11.74
N PRO A 289 -13.30 -25.97 -11.69
CA PRO A 289 -14.26 -24.89 -11.89
C PRO A 289 -14.47 -24.05 -10.62
N VAL A 290 -14.75 -22.76 -10.82
CA VAL A 290 -15.05 -21.74 -9.81
C VAL A 290 -16.41 -22.02 -9.16
N PRO A 291 -16.55 -22.08 -7.81
CA PRO A 291 -17.86 -22.27 -7.18
C PRO A 291 -18.53 -20.95 -6.79
N SER A 292 -19.83 -20.87 -7.09
CA SER A 292 -20.79 -19.85 -6.65
C SER A 292 -21.68 -20.37 -5.51
N THR A 293 -21.82 -19.53 -4.46
CA THR A 293 -22.82 -19.53 -3.36
C THR A 293 -22.85 -20.66 -2.31
N PRO A 294 -23.28 -20.36 -1.05
CA PRO A 294 -23.00 -21.20 0.13
C PRO A 294 -24.21 -22.01 0.66
N ALA A 295 -23.93 -23.20 1.22
CA ALA A 295 -24.86 -24.01 2.01
C ALA A 295 -24.12 -24.75 3.16
N PRO A 296 -24.82 -25.18 4.23
CA PRO A 296 -24.31 -25.10 5.60
C PRO A 296 -23.54 -26.33 6.12
N ALA A 297 -22.77 -26.10 7.19
CA ALA A 297 -21.89 -27.04 7.89
C ALA A 297 -22.62 -28.13 8.70
N PRO A 298 -22.04 -29.33 8.86
CA PRO A 298 -22.39 -30.29 9.90
C PRO A 298 -21.46 -30.24 11.13
N GLU A 299 -22.06 -30.51 12.30
CA GLU A 299 -21.50 -30.50 13.65
C GLU A 299 -20.43 -31.57 13.96
N LEU A 300 -19.61 -31.23 14.96
CA LEU A 300 -18.62 -32.06 15.67
C LEU A 300 -19.26 -33.08 16.62
N PRO A 301 -18.57 -34.21 16.90
CA PRO A 301 -18.67 -34.90 18.19
C PRO A 301 -17.44 -34.66 19.07
N GLN A 302 -17.68 -34.33 20.33
CA GLN A 302 -16.72 -34.23 21.44
C GLN A 302 -16.36 -35.63 22.00
N THR A 303 -15.13 -35.81 22.50
CA THR A 303 -14.67 -36.62 23.68
C THR A 303 -13.14 -36.79 23.55
N GLN A 304 -12.27 -36.87 24.56
CA GLN A 304 -12.25 -36.61 26.01
C GLN A 304 -10.75 -36.76 26.40
N MET A 305 -10.25 -35.99 27.37
CA MET A 305 -8.84 -36.05 27.81
C MET A 305 -8.53 -37.32 28.64
N ALA A 306 -7.32 -37.84 28.52
CA ALA A 306 -6.63 -38.58 29.60
C ALA A 306 -5.10 -38.50 29.47
N SER A 307 -4.47 -38.10 30.57
CA SER A 307 -3.03 -37.96 30.82
C SER A 307 -2.30 -39.30 30.98
N ALA A 308 -0.99 -39.34 30.66
CA ALA A 308 0.07 -39.86 31.53
C ALA A 308 1.46 -39.69 30.88
N ALA A 309 2.40 -39.17 31.65
CA ALA A 309 3.83 -39.08 31.35
C ALA A 309 4.60 -40.20 32.07
N THR A 310 5.73 -40.65 31.51
CA THR A 310 6.99 -41.03 32.20
C THR A 310 8.15 -41.18 31.19
N PRO A 311 9.45 -41.07 31.61
CA PRO A 311 10.52 -40.42 30.82
C PRO A 311 11.80 -41.27 30.56
N VAL A 312 12.82 -40.60 29.97
CA VAL A 312 14.31 -40.80 30.07
C VAL A 312 14.97 -41.61 28.90
N PRO A 313 16.25 -41.38 28.47
CA PRO A 313 17.27 -40.35 28.76
C PRO A 313 17.90 -39.62 27.54
N SER A 314 18.50 -38.47 27.85
CA SER A 314 19.42 -37.65 27.05
C SER A 314 20.80 -38.27 26.83
N ALA A 315 21.42 -38.01 25.67
CA ALA A 315 22.86 -38.14 25.45
C ALA A 315 23.45 -36.76 25.11
N GLN A 316 24.47 -36.34 25.87
CA GLN A 316 25.23 -35.10 25.67
C GLN A 316 26.42 -35.33 24.71
N PRO A 317 26.93 -34.29 24.01
CA PRO A 317 28.21 -34.36 23.32
C PRO A 317 29.36 -33.89 24.22
N VAL A 318 30.50 -34.58 24.13
CA VAL A 318 31.78 -34.22 24.75
C VAL A 318 32.66 -33.58 23.68
N VAL A 319 33.28 -32.45 24.01
CA VAL A 319 34.23 -31.72 23.18
C VAL A 319 35.65 -32.24 23.43
N GLN A 320 36.46 -32.45 22.39
CA GLN A 320 37.86 -32.03 22.42
C GLN A 320 38.46 -31.89 21.01
N SER A 321 39.25 -30.83 20.87
CA SER A 321 39.80 -30.26 19.65
C SER A 321 41.17 -30.88 19.31
N ALA A 322 41.45 -31.05 18.02
CA ALA A 322 42.81 -30.99 17.47
C ALA A 322 42.76 -30.54 16.00
N ALA A 323 43.53 -29.52 15.67
CA ALA A 323 43.60 -28.86 14.37
C ALA A 323 44.46 -29.62 13.34
N ALA A 324 44.03 -29.60 12.08
CA ALA A 324 44.85 -29.81 10.87
C ALA A 324 44.13 -29.16 9.66
N PRO A 325 44.84 -28.74 8.59
CA PRO A 325 44.43 -27.64 7.72
C PRO A 325 43.33 -27.98 6.71
N ALA A 326 42.51 -26.96 6.42
CA ALA A 326 41.33 -27.02 5.56
C ALA A 326 41.66 -27.32 4.08
N PRO A 327 40.97 -28.28 3.44
CA PRO A 327 40.82 -28.28 1.99
C PRO A 327 39.74 -27.26 1.58
N ALA A 328 39.87 -26.75 0.35
CA ALA A 328 39.02 -25.74 -0.24
C ALA A 328 37.52 -26.11 -0.18
N ALA A 329 36.70 -25.10 0.12
CA ALA A 329 35.24 -25.23 0.20
C ALA A 329 34.65 -25.64 -1.15
N GLU A 330 34.03 -26.82 -1.19
CA GLU A 330 33.05 -27.18 -2.21
C GLU A 330 31.77 -26.36 -2.01
N PRO A 331 31.01 -26.06 -3.07
CA PRO A 331 29.74 -25.36 -2.96
C PRO A 331 28.74 -26.24 -2.20
N ALA A 332 28.49 -25.90 -0.94
CA ALA A 332 27.44 -26.52 -0.15
C ALA A 332 26.08 -26.17 -0.76
N ILE A 333 25.21 -27.18 -0.90
CA ILE A 333 23.79 -27.00 -1.20
C ILE A 333 23.19 -26.16 -0.05
N PRO A 334 22.43 -25.09 -0.33
CA PRO A 334 21.83 -24.27 0.71
C PRO A 334 20.92 -25.13 1.59
N ASP A 335 21.16 -25.12 2.90
CA ASP A 335 20.23 -25.68 3.87
C ASP A 335 19.10 -24.65 4.08
N PHE A 336 17.91 -24.98 3.60
CA PHE A 336 16.73 -24.11 3.71
C PHE A 336 15.96 -24.30 5.03
N PHE A 337 16.31 -25.29 5.86
CA PHE A 337 15.52 -25.66 7.04
C PHE A 337 16.33 -25.96 8.31
N GLY A 338 17.66 -25.76 8.31
CA GLY A 338 18.53 -26.01 9.45
C GLY A 338 19.37 -24.81 9.89
N GLY A 339 19.24 -24.43 11.17
CA GLY A 339 20.36 -23.82 11.91
C GLY A 339 20.33 -22.32 12.19
N GLY A 340 19.36 -21.85 13.00
CA GLY A 340 19.66 -20.87 14.06
C GLY A 340 19.83 -19.39 13.70
N ALA A 341 19.55 -18.95 12.47
CA ALA A 341 19.34 -17.53 12.20
C ALA A 341 17.83 -17.23 12.25
N VAL A 342 17.41 -16.35 13.16
CA VAL A 342 16.07 -15.79 13.13
C VAL A 342 15.94 -15.06 11.79
N ALA A 343 15.01 -15.46 10.92
CA ALA A 343 14.77 -14.75 9.68
C ALA A 343 14.40 -13.30 10.02
N GLU A 344 15.26 -12.35 9.64
CA GLU A 344 14.99 -10.93 9.86
C GLU A 344 13.72 -10.52 9.11
N ALA A 345 12.91 -9.66 9.74
CA ALA A 345 11.67 -9.19 9.13
C ALA A 345 11.97 -8.36 7.87
N SER A 346 11.61 -8.89 6.69
CA SER A 346 11.75 -8.18 5.41
C SER A 346 10.84 -6.93 5.38
N LEU A 347 11.47 -5.76 5.26
CA LEU A 347 10.76 -4.49 5.09
C LEU A 347 9.97 -4.47 3.77
N GLN A 348 10.53 -5.04 2.71
CA GLN A 348 9.85 -5.15 1.42
C GLN A 348 8.55 -5.96 1.53
N SER A 349 8.60 -7.14 2.16
CA SER A 349 7.41 -7.97 2.40
C SER A 349 6.36 -7.23 3.24
N ARG A 350 6.80 -6.54 4.30
CA ARG A 350 5.92 -5.70 5.13
C ARG A 350 5.26 -4.61 4.31
N CYS A 351 6.00 -3.89 3.48
CA CYS A 351 5.45 -2.80 2.67
C CYS A 351 4.49 -3.27 1.58
N ASN A 352 4.68 -4.47 1.04
CA ASN A 352 3.70 -5.09 0.15
C ASN A 352 2.36 -5.32 0.86
N THR A 353 2.42 -5.82 2.10
CA THR A 353 1.22 -6.04 2.94
C THR A 353 0.54 -4.72 3.31
N VAL A 354 1.32 -3.73 3.75
CA VAL A 354 0.80 -2.39 4.11
C VAL A 354 0.11 -1.75 2.91
N SER A 355 0.72 -1.78 1.72
CA SER A 355 0.10 -1.22 0.50
C SER A 355 -1.24 -1.87 0.15
N LEU A 356 -1.35 -3.20 0.32
CA LEU A 356 -2.61 -3.91 0.11
C LEU A 356 -3.68 -3.45 1.12
N MET A 357 -3.32 -3.33 2.39
CA MET A 357 -4.22 -2.87 3.46
C MET A 357 -4.68 -1.42 3.22
N THR A 358 -3.76 -0.51 2.91
CA THR A 358 -4.07 0.89 2.56
C THR A 358 -5.08 0.96 1.40
N SER A 359 -4.88 0.16 0.35
CA SER A 359 -5.81 0.12 -0.78
C SER A 359 -7.20 -0.43 -0.39
N THR A 360 -7.24 -1.45 0.47
CA THR A 360 -8.48 -2.06 0.96
C THR A 360 -9.27 -1.09 1.86
N ASN A 361 -8.56 -0.26 2.62
CA ASN A 361 -9.15 0.72 3.53
C ASN A 361 -9.59 2.04 2.84
N GLY A 362 -9.48 2.12 1.52
CA GLY A 362 -9.90 3.30 0.74
C GLY A 362 -8.88 4.44 0.71
N GLY A 363 -7.61 4.16 1.02
CA GLY A 363 -6.51 5.11 0.96
C GLY A 363 -5.73 5.24 2.27
N TYR A 364 -4.79 6.19 2.27
CA TYR A 364 -3.93 6.46 3.43
C TYR A 364 -4.73 6.99 4.62
N ILE A 365 -4.28 6.62 5.81
CA ILE A 365 -4.76 7.17 7.07
C ILE A 365 -4.45 8.67 7.10
N THR A 366 -5.43 9.47 7.54
CA THR A 366 -5.33 10.93 7.67
C THR A 366 -5.36 11.31 9.15
N PRO A 367 -4.99 12.55 9.52
CA PRO A 367 -5.13 13.01 10.90
C PRO A 367 -6.56 12.83 11.45
N ALA A 368 -7.57 12.96 10.58
CA ALA A 368 -8.97 12.81 10.93
C ALA A 368 -9.41 11.35 11.11
N THR A 369 -8.83 10.42 10.35
CA THR A 369 -9.18 8.98 10.38
C THR A 369 -8.22 8.14 11.22
N LEU A 370 -7.21 8.76 11.83
CA LEU A 370 -6.22 8.08 12.66
C LEU A 370 -6.85 7.43 13.90
N SER A 371 -6.96 6.10 13.86
CA SER A 371 -7.36 5.25 14.99
C SER A 371 -6.22 4.37 15.52
N ASP A 372 -5.33 3.93 14.64
CA ASP A 372 -4.16 3.10 14.97
C ASP A 372 -2.87 3.86 14.56
N PRO A 373 -2.08 4.35 15.53
CA PRO A 373 -0.84 5.06 15.26
C PRO A 373 0.23 4.16 14.63
N SER A 374 0.29 2.88 15.00
CA SER A 374 1.28 1.96 14.44
C SER A 374 0.99 1.67 12.97
N ALA A 375 -0.28 1.44 12.62
CA ALA A 375 -0.69 1.27 11.22
C ALA A 375 -0.40 2.53 10.38
N ALA A 376 -0.73 3.72 10.88
CA ALA A 376 -0.45 4.97 10.17
C ALA A 376 1.06 5.18 9.94
N LEU A 377 1.89 4.90 10.95
CA LEU A 377 3.35 5.03 10.82
C LEU A 377 3.95 3.94 9.93
N ALA A 378 3.34 2.76 9.85
CA ALA A 378 3.70 1.73 8.87
C ALA A 378 3.47 2.22 7.43
N GLU A 379 2.31 2.82 7.16
CA GLU A 379 2.01 3.43 5.85
C GLU A 379 3.02 4.51 5.49
N GLN A 380 3.36 5.36 6.45
CA GLN A 380 4.32 6.44 6.24
C GLN A 380 5.75 5.93 6.04
N LEU A 381 6.17 4.86 6.71
CA LEU A 381 7.47 4.20 6.46
C LEU A 381 7.55 3.70 5.02
N CYS A 382 6.51 3.00 4.56
CA CYS A 382 6.50 2.45 3.20
C CYS A 382 6.44 3.54 2.13
N LEU A 383 5.70 4.62 2.40
CA LEU A 383 5.71 5.81 1.54
C LEU A 383 7.10 6.45 1.50
N ALA A 384 7.74 6.66 2.65
CA ALA A 384 9.08 7.25 2.73
C ALA A 384 10.13 6.38 2.02
N ARG A 385 10.05 5.04 2.15
CA ARG A 385 10.87 4.08 1.40
C ARG A 385 10.77 4.30 -0.11
N THR A 386 9.56 4.45 -0.66
CA THR A 386 9.36 4.69 -2.11
C THR A 386 10.04 5.98 -2.57
N TYR A 387 9.91 7.07 -1.81
CA TYR A 387 10.57 8.35 -2.13
C TYR A 387 12.09 8.26 -2.02
N ALA A 388 12.60 7.56 -1.02
CA ALA A 388 14.04 7.33 -0.85
C ALA A 388 14.63 6.54 -2.03
N ILE A 389 13.93 5.48 -2.47
CA ILE A 389 14.35 4.67 -3.63
C ILE A 389 14.41 5.55 -4.88
N ALA A 390 13.31 6.23 -5.21
CA ALA A 390 13.22 7.07 -6.41
C ALA A 390 14.29 8.17 -6.43
N LYS A 391 14.51 8.85 -5.29
CA LYS A 391 15.51 9.91 -5.19
C LYS A 391 16.94 9.38 -5.39
N GLY A 392 17.25 8.20 -4.88
CA GLY A 392 18.56 7.59 -5.10
C GLY A 392 18.74 7.07 -6.53
N GLU A 393 17.69 6.57 -7.18
CA GLU A 393 17.74 6.17 -8.59
C GLU A 393 18.05 7.35 -9.52
N ASP A 394 17.45 8.52 -9.27
CA ASP A 394 17.78 9.76 -9.98
C ASP A 394 19.28 10.11 -9.85
N LEU A 395 19.87 9.87 -8.68
CA LEU A 395 21.29 10.12 -8.43
C LEU A 395 22.18 9.06 -9.08
N ILE A 396 21.80 7.78 -9.02
CA ILE A 396 22.51 6.67 -9.67
C ILE A 396 22.59 6.90 -11.18
N ALA A 397 21.51 7.39 -11.80
CA ALA A 397 21.48 7.72 -13.23
C ALA A 397 22.52 8.77 -13.64
N MET A 398 23.00 9.59 -12.69
CA MET A 398 24.06 10.58 -12.92
C MET A 398 25.48 10.02 -12.72
N VAL A 399 25.63 8.76 -12.27
CA VAL A 399 26.92 8.14 -12.00
C VAL A 399 27.35 7.29 -13.22
N PRO A 400 28.42 7.67 -13.94
CA PRO A 400 28.89 6.92 -15.10
C PRO A 400 29.29 5.48 -14.74
N GLY A 401 28.75 4.50 -15.46
CA GLY A 401 29.08 3.08 -15.27
C GLY A 401 28.55 2.47 -13.97
N ALA A 402 27.59 3.10 -13.31
CA ALA A 402 26.90 2.50 -12.18
C ALA A 402 25.92 1.42 -12.66
N THR A 403 26.12 0.19 -12.18
CA THR A 403 25.12 -0.90 -12.30
C THR A 403 24.43 -1.12 -10.96
N PRO A 404 23.18 -1.59 -10.92
CA PRO A 404 22.46 -1.86 -9.67
C PRO A 404 23.24 -2.76 -8.71
N GLU A 405 23.90 -3.79 -9.22
CA GLU A 405 24.64 -4.78 -8.42
C GLU A 405 25.89 -4.16 -7.81
N LYS A 406 26.63 -3.36 -8.60
CA LYS A 406 27.83 -2.67 -8.13
C LYS A 406 27.49 -1.63 -7.07
N VAL A 407 26.40 -0.89 -7.27
CA VAL A 407 25.90 0.07 -6.27
C VAL A 407 25.49 -0.64 -5.00
N ALA A 408 24.72 -1.74 -5.09
CA ALA A 408 24.31 -2.51 -3.92
C ALA A 408 25.53 -3.06 -3.15
N GLN A 409 26.53 -3.62 -3.84
CA GLN A 409 27.74 -4.14 -3.21
C GLN A 409 28.55 -3.04 -2.48
N GLN A 410 28.70 -1.87 -3.11
CA GLN A 410 29.39 -0.72 -2.48
C GLN A 410 28.63 -0.23 -1.24
N CYS A 411 27.31 -0.15 -1.33
CA CYS A 411 26.46 0.30 -0.23
C CYS A 411 26.35 -0.71 0.91
N ALA A 412 26.46 -2.01 0.64
CA ALA A 412 26.62 -3.02 1.69
C ALA A 412 27.94 -2.84 2.46
N GLY A 413 29.02 -2.44 1.78
CA GLY A 413 30.27 -2.04 2.42
C GLY A 413 30.10 -0.81 3.31
N PHE A 414 29.34 0.19 2.84
CA PHE A 414 29.01 1.38 3.63
C PHE A 414 28.17 1.05 4.87
N GLY A 415 27.15 0.18 4.74
CA GLY A 415 26.33 -0.29 5.86
C GLY A 415 27.16 -1.02 6.93
N LYS A 416 28.10 -1.88 6.52
CA LYS A 416 29.02 -2.56 7.45
C LYS A 416 29.83 -1.59 8.32
N LEU A 417 30.24 -0.44 7.78
CA LEU A 417 30.98 0.58 8.53
C LEU A 417 30.11 1.30 9.56
N LEU A 418 28.78 1.34 9.34
CA LEU A 418 27.82 2.07 10.18
C LEU A 418 27.02 1.16 11.11
N ARG A 419 27.27 -0.16 11.09
CA ARG A 419 26.49 -1.15 11.85
C ARG A 419 26.46 -0.88 13.35
N GLU A 420 27.57 -0.39 13.92
CA GLU A 420 27.62 -0.03 15.34
C GLU A 420 26.64 1.11 15.65
N GLN A 421 26.60 2.13 14.81
CA GLN A 421 25.69 3.27 14.94
C GLN A 421 24.24 2.86 14.69
N VAL A 422 23.98 1.98 13.71
CA VAL A 422 22.65 1.40 13.47
C VAL A 422 22.17 0.62 14.69
N SER A 423 23.02 -0.22 15.28
CA SER A 423 22.70 -0.98 16.50
C SER A 423 22.44 -0.03 17.68
N ALA A 424 23.19 1.06 17.78
CA ALA A 424 23.06 2.05 18.83
C ALA A 424 21.70 2.77 18.85
N VAL A 425 21.02 2.87 17.70
CA VAL A 425 19.67 3.45 17.60
C VAL A 425 18.68 2.73 18.53
N SER A 426 18.85 1.42 18.75
CA SER A 426 17.98 0.63 19.64
C SER A 426 18.31 0.81 21.13
N LEU A 427 19.47 1.41 21.45
CA LEU A 427 20.06 1.39 22.79
C LEU A 427 20.22 2.79 23.41
N ARG A 428 20.35 3.83 22.58
CA ARG A 428 20.74 5.18 23.01
C ARG A 428 19.79 6.25 22.46
N PRO A 429 19.66 7.39 23.17
CA PRO A 429 18.88 8.51 22.68
C PRO A 429 19.50 9.10 21.41
N ARG A 430 18.64 9.74 20.60
CA ARG A 430 18.98 10.33 19.30
C ARG A 430 20.26 11.17 19.31
N ASP A 431 20.42 12.07 20.29
CA ASP A 431 21.56 13.00 20.32
C ASP A 431 22.90 12.28 20.48
N ALA A 432 22.95 11.22 21.28
CA ALA A 432 24.15 10.41 21.46
C ALA A 432 24.53 9.67 20.17
N VAL A 433 23.53 9.12 19.47
CA VAL A 433 23.76 8.42 18.18
C VAL A 433 24.22 9.40 17.11
N VAL A 434 23.56 10.55 16.98
CA VAL A 434 23.94 11.57 15.98
C VAL A 434 25.34 12.14 16.25
N SER A 435 25.72 12.32 17.52
CA SER A 435 27.08 12.73 17.89
C SER A 435 28.13 11.71 17.43
N GLU A 436 27.86 10.42 17.57
CA GLU A 436 28.79 9.37 17.15
C GLU A 436 28.91 9.28 15.63
N VAL A 437 27.77 9.36 14.93
CA VAL A 437 27.76 9.42 13.46
C VAL A 437 28.48 10.68 12.97
N GLY A 438 28.38 11.79 13.68
CA GLY A 438 29.15 13.01 13.41
C GLY A 438 30.66 12.76 13.44
N SER A 439 31.16 12.01 14.43
CA SER A 439 32.57 11.60 14.47
C SER A 439 32.96 10.71 13.29
N PHE A 440 32.09 9.79 12.87
CA PHE A 440 32.30 8.98 11.66
C PHE A 440 32.38 9.86 10.40
N VAL A 441 31.46 10.82 10.24
CA VAL A 441 31.45 11.76 9.11
C VAL A 441 32.76 12.53 9.04
N LEU A 442 33.26 13.05 10.17
CA LEU A 442 34.53 13.76 10.25
C LEU A 442 35.73 12.86 9.94
N ALA A 443 35.72 11.61 10.41
CA ALA A 443 36.79 10.65 10.18
C ALA A 443 36.83 10.11 8.73
N SER A 444 35.71 10.17 8.00
CA SER A 444 35.61 9.64 6.63
C SER A 444 36.55 10.32 5.62
N GLY A 445 36.97 11.56 5.89
CA GLY A 445 37.76 12.38 4.97
C GLY A 445 37.02 12.81 3.70
N MET A 446 35.72 12.50 3.56
CA MET A 446 34.92 12.87 2.39
C MET A 446 34.34 14.28 2.53
N ALA A 447 34.17 14.97 1.39
CA ALA A 447 33.48 16.26 1.39
C ALA A 447 31.98 16.07 1.77
N PRO A 448 31.40 16.92 2.64
CA PRO A 448 30.01 16.76 3.11
C PRO A 448 28.98 16.61 1.98
N ALA A 449 29.10 17.40 0.92
CA ALA A 449 28.19 17.35 -0.23
C ALA A 449 28.31 16.06 -1.05
N GLN A 450 29.50 15.45 -1.09
CA GLN A 450 29.70 14.15 -1.73
C GLN A 450 29.12 13.04 -0.86
N LEU A 451 29.38 13.08 0.45
CA LEU A 451 28.88 12.09 1.40
C LEU A 451 27.35 12.10 1.47
N GLU A 452 26.70 13.28 1.38
CA GLU A 452 25.25 13.39 1.27
C GLU A 452 24.70 12.59 0.07
N LYS A 453 25.30 12.75 -1.13
CA LYS A 453 24.87 12.03 -2.33
C LYS A 453 25.12 10.53 -2.20
N THR A 454 26.28 10.13 -1.66
CA THR A 454 26.59 8.73 -1.38
C THR A 454 25.57 8.12 -0.42
N ALA A 455 25.20 8.82 0.65
CA ALA A 455 24.19 8.36 1.59
C ALA A 455 22.81 8.27 0.92
N MET A 456 22.39 9.21 0.08
CA MET A 456 21.11 9.09 -0.65
C MET A 456 21.08 7.89 -1.62
N ILE A 457 22.20 7.62 -2.31
CA ILE A 457 22.34 6.43 -3.18
C ILE A 457 22.26 5.15 -2.34
N CYS A 458 22.99 5.08 -1.23
CA CYS A 458 23.02 3.89 -0.38
C CYS A 458 21.74 3.68 0.44
N LEU A 459 21.01 4.75 0.74
CA LEU A 459 19.66 4.66 1.28
C LEU A 459 18.71 3.96 0.30
N SER A 460 18.74 4.37 -0.99
CA SER A 460 17.95 3.72 -2.05
C SER A 460 18.38 2.27 -2.25
N ALA A 461 19.68 2.02 -2.41
CA ALA A 461 20.21 0.68 -2.62
C ALA A 461 19.84 -0.26 -1.46
N GLY A 462 20.05 0.18 -0.22
CA GLY A 462 19.71 -0.60 0.98
C GLY A 462 18.23 -0.94 1.03
N TYR A 463 17.34 0.03 0.80
CA TYR A 463 15.91 -0.24 0.75
C TYR A 463 15.49 -1.17 -0.38
N ARG A 464 16.13 -1.14 -1.56
CA ARG A 464 15.79 -2.01 -2.70
C ARG A 464 16.09 -3.48 -2.44
N VAL A 465 17.11 -3.79 -1.65
CA VAL A 465 17.57 -5.16 -1.39
C VAL A 465 17.38 -5.59 0.07
N ASP A 466 16.62 -4.83 0.85
CA ASP A 466 16.40 -5.02 2.30
C ASP A 466 17.70 -5.08 3.13
N ASP A 467 18.78 -4.40 2.69
CA ASP A 467 19.97 -4.16 3.52
C ASP A 467 19.71 -2.96 4.44
N LEU A 468 19.19 -3.25 5.64
CA LEU A 468 18.78 -2.25 6.61
C LEU A 468 19.97 -1.58 7.32
N ASP A 469 21.12 -2.24 7.42
CA ASP A 469 22.37 -1.61 7.87
C ASP A 469 22.75 -0.46 6.91
N ALA A 470 22.72 -0.72 5.60
CA ALA A 470 22.99 0.29 4.59
C ALA A 470 21.93 1.40 4.57
N ALA A 471 20.64 1.04 4.65
CA ALA A 471 19.55 2.01 4.62
C ALA A 471 19.54 2.92 5.87
N MET A 472 19.52 2.33 7.07
CA MET A 472 19.48 3.09 8.32
C MET A 472 20.78 3.85 8.55
N GLY A 473 21.94 3.25 8.26
CA GLY A 473 23.23 3.93 8.34
C GLY A 473 23.29 5.17 7.44
N SER A 474 22.79 5.05 6.21
CA SER A 474 22.69 6.19 5.29
C SER A 474 21.77 7.29 5.81
N ALA A 475 20.61 6.94 6.38
CA ALA A 475 19.71 7.90 6.99
C ALA A 475 20.36 8.62 8.18
N LEU A 476 21.11 7.90 9.03
CA LEU A 476 21.87 8.48 10.14
C LEU A 476 22.92 9.49 9.65
N VAL A 477 23.67 9.15 8.60
CA VAL A 477 24.65 10.07 7.99
C VAL A 477 23.98 11.32 7.43
N LEU A 478 22.84 11.18 6.74
CA LEU A 478 22.07 12.33 6.25
C LEU A 478 21.63 13.25 7.39
N VAL A 479 21.16 12.67 8.49
CA VAL A 479 20.78 13.44 9.70
C VAL A 479 21.99 14.16 10.29
N ALA A 480 23.14 13.50 10.43
CA ALA A 480 24.38 14.10 10.92
C ALA A 480 24.91 15.22 10.01
N LEU A 481 24.66 15.14 8.70
CA LEU A 481 24.96 16.19 7.70
C LEU A 481 23.94 17.34 7.70
N GLY A 482 23.03 17.39 8.66
CA GLY A 482 22.03 18.45 8.80
C GLY A 482 20.79 18.27 7.93
N LYS A 483 20.61 17.12 7.28
CA LYS A 483 19.38 16.79 6.52
C LYS A 483 18.33 16.24 7.48
N ALA A 484 17.93 17.08 8.43
CA ALA A 484 17.07 16.73 9.55
C ALA A 484 15.74 16.01 9.17
N PRO A 485 15.05 16.31 8.05
CA PRO A 485 13.86 15.56 7.64
C PRO A 485 14.08 14.05 7.47
N TYR A 486 15.31 13.58 7.21
CA TYR A 486 15.61 12.14 7.14
C TYR A 486 15.53 11.43 8.49
N ALA A 487 15.45 12.16 9.61
CA ALA A 487 15.31 11.59 10.94
C ALA A 487 13.99 10.79 11.10
N GLU A 488 12.95 11.09 10.32
CA GLU A 488 11.70 10.32 10.39
C GLU A 488 11.90 8.85 10.02
N LEU A 489 12.88 8.52 9.17
CA LEU A 489 13.17 7.14 8.79
C LEU A 489 13.59 6.32 10.01
N ILE A 490 14.47 6.88 10.84
CA ILE A 490 14.92 6.22 12.07
C ILE A 490 13.77 6.08 13.07
N GLY A 491 12.92 7.10 13.18
CA GLY A 491 11.67 7.02 13.95
C GLY A 491 10.78 5.88 13.49
N HIS A 492 10.58 5.73 12.17
CA HIS A 492 9.82 4.63 11.59
C HIS A 492 10.42 3.27 11.91
N HIS A 493 11.72 3.07 11.70
CA HIS A 493 12.39 1.79 11.99
C HIS A 493 12.23 1.37 13.46
N LEU A 494 12.36 2.32 14.40
CA LEU A 494 12.15 2.07 15.83
C LEU A 494 10.69 1.80 16.18
N SER A 495 9.73 2.57 15.65
CA SER A 495 8.29 2.36 15.93
C SER A 495 7.69 1.12 15.27
N GLN A 496 8.40 0.54 14.30
CA GLN A 496 7.92 -0.62 13.55
C GLN A 496 8.70 -1.88 13.90
N GLY A 497 9.85 -1.75 14.58
CA GLY A 497 10.69 -2.88 14.97
C GLY A 497 11.31 -3.60 13.78
N ILE A 498 11.65 -2.86 12.71
CA ILE A 498 12.24 -3.42 11.48
C ILE A 498 13.61 -2.77 11.27
N GLY A 499 14.68 -3.58 11.28
CA GLY A 499 16.07 -3.10 11.23
C GLY A 499 16.59 -2.51 12.56
N ALA A 500 15.70 -2.30 13.52
CA ALA A 500 15.99 -1.92 14.90
C ALA A 500 14.98 -2.58 15.83
N SER A 501 15.29 -2.60 17.13
CA SER A 501 14.34 -3.05 18.15
C SER A 501 13.14 -2.11 18.22
N HIS A 502 11.95 -2.67 18.47
CA HIS A 502 10.74 -1.86 18.66
C HIS A 502 10.87 -0.96 19.91
N ARG A 503 10.93 0.36 19.73
CA ARG A 503 11.21 1.35 20.79
C ARG A 503 10.49 2.67 20.54
N ASP A 504 9.23 2.75 20.94
CA ASP A 504 8.39 3.95 20.79
C ASP A 504 8.96 5.17 21.53
N ASP A 505 9.57 4.95 22.69
CA ASP A 505 10.20 5.98 23.52
C ASP A 505 11.40 6.64 22.81
N LEU A 506 12.23 5.84 22.12
CA LEU A 506 13.34 6.37 21.34
C LEU A 506 12.87 6.93 19.99
N ALA A 507 11.85 6.32 19.37
CA ALA A 507 11.28 6.78 18.09
C ALA A 507 10.79 8.23 18.17
N ALA A 508 10.17 8.62 19.29
CA ALA A 508 9.63 9.96 19.50
C ALA A 508 10.67 11.07 19.31
N GLY A 509 11.92 10.88 19.77
CA GLY A 509 12.99 11.86 19.60
C GLY A 509 13.42 12.05 18.14
N TRP A 510 13.42 10.98 17.35
CA TRP A 510 13.73 11.04 15.92
C TRP A 510 12.61 11.70 15.12
N TYR A 511 11.34 11.39 15.42
CA TYR A 511 10.21 12.11 14.83
C TYR A 511 10.21 13.58 15.20
N GLY A 512 10.48 13.92 16.47
CA GLY A 512 10.58 15.30 16.95
C GLY A 512 11.54 16.12 16.10
N GLN A 513 12.77 15.63 15.90
CA GLN A 513 13.76 16.32 15.08
C GLN A 513 13.28 16.57 13.63
N ALA A 514 12.70 15.55 12.97
CA ALA A 514 12.21 15.70 11.61
C ALA A 514 11.07 16.72 11.53
N LEU A 515 10.12 16.66 12.46
CA LEU A 515 8.96 17.53 12.51
C LEU A 515 9.34 18.99 12.81
N GLU A 516 10.22 19.22 13.79
CA GLU A 516 10.73 20.55 14.12
C GLU A 516 11.46 21.19 12.93
N ALA A 517 12.25 20.40 12.19
CA ALA A 517 12.93 20.88 10.99
C ALA A 517 11.94 21.31 9.90
N LEU A 518 10.86 20.53 9.68
CA LEU A 518 9.81 20.86 8.71
C LEU A 518 9.02 22.11 9.13
N GLU A 519 8.74 22.27 10.43
CA GLU A 519 8.10 23.47 10.98
C GLU A 519 9.00 24.70 10.90
N GLY A 520 10.30 24.51 11.05
CA GLY A 520 11.33 25.52 10.82
C GLY A 520 11.55 25.89 9.34
N GLY A 521 10.79 25.31 8.42
CA GLY A 521 10.82 25.64 6.99
C GLY A 521 11.77 24.78 6.14
N SER A 522 12.27 23.67 6.68
CA SER A 522 13.04 22.71 5.86
C SER A 522 12.17 22.09 4.77
N THR A 523 12.76 21.86 3.59
CA THR A 523 12.06 21.21 2.48
C THR A 523 11.64 19.78 2.85
N PRO A 524 10.35 19.41 2.70
CA PRO A 524 9.92 18.03 2.86
C PRO A 524 10.59 17.11 1.83
N VAL A 525 11.26 16.06 2.31
CA VAL A 525 11.95 15.09 1.43
C VAL A 525 11.10 13.87 1.10
N PHE A 526 10.04 13.62 1.88
CA PHE A 526 9.10 12.52 1.67
C PHE A 526 7.68 13.06 1.51
N SER A 527 7.01 12.67 0.42
CA SER A 527 5.66 13.11 0.07
C SER A 527 5.40 14.63 0.16
N PRO A 528 6.18 15.46 -0.55
CA PRO A 528 6.06 16.92 -0.48
C PRO A 528 4.70 17.47 -0.96
N GLY A 529 3.91 16.65 -1.68
CA GLY A 529 2.56 17.01 -2.15
C GLY A 529 1.43 16.74 -1.16
N MET A 530 1.71 16.28 0.06
CA MET A 530 0.70 15.94 1.06
C MET A 530 0.75 16.89 2.27
N PRO A 531 0.00 18.01 2.26
CA PRO A 531 0.10 19.03 3.31
C PRO A 531 -0.33 18.52 4.70
N GLU A 532 -1.19 17.50 4.78
CA GLU A 532 -1.64 16.93 6.05
C GLU A 532 -0.64 15.92 6.66
N ARG A 533 0.41 15.52 5.94
CA ARG A 533 1.33 14.45 6.37
C ARG A 533 2.09 14.80 7.64
N THR A 534 2.61 16.02 7.73
CA THR A 534 3.34 16.47 8.93
C THR A 534 2.45 16.43 10.16
N ALA A 535 1.18 16.83 10.02
CA ALA A 535 0.20 16.76 11.10
C ALA A 535 -0.16 15.31 11.48
N LEU A 536 -0.24 14.40 10.49
CA LEU A 536 -0.45 12.98 10.71
C LEU A 536 0.72 12.37 11.50
N LEU A 537 1.95 12.59 11.05
CA LEU A 537 3.16 12.08 11.69
C LEU A 537 3.25 12.56 13.14
N ARG A 538 3.01 13.85 13.40
CA ARG A 538 2.98 14.40 14.75
C ARG A 538 1.94 13.71 15.63
N LYS A 539 0.70 13.61 15.13
CA LYS A 539 -0.39 13.01 15.89
C LYS A 539 -0.10 11.53 16.19
N ALA A 540 0.36 10.78 15.19
CA ALA A 540 0.65 9.36 15.36
C ALA A 540 1.85 9.11 16.28
N SER A 541 2.95 9.87 16.15
CA SER A 541 4.13 9.72 17.00
C SER A 541 3.84 10.08 18.46
N MET A 542 3.01 11.08 18.72
CA MET A 542 2.57 11.43 20.09
C MET A 542 1.71 10.32 20.72
N LEU A 543 0.89 9.63 19.92
CA LEU A 543 0.04 8.55 20.39
C LEU A 543 0.83 7.27 20.73
N LEU A 544 2.00 7.05 20.11
CA LEU A 544 2.89 5.93 20.46
C LEU A 544 3.47 6.06 21.87
N GLY A 545 3.83 7.27 22.28
CA GLY A 545 4.44 7.55 23.58
C GLY A 545 3.50 7.45 24.79
N GLY A 546 2.25 7.03 24.58
CA GLY A 546 1.29 6.80 25.66
C GLY A 546 1.11 7.99 26.58
N GLY A 547 0.78 9.18 26.04
CA GLY A 547 0.16 10.29 26.79
C GLY A 547 0.85 10.75 28.08
N THR A 548 2.11 10.39 28.32
CA THR A 548 2.96 11.10 29.26
C THR A 548 3.72 12.08 28.41
N GLU A 549 3.46 13.37 28.63
CA GLU A 549 4.51 14.36 28.44
C GLU A 549 5.75 13.75 29.08
N ALA A 550 6.66 13.21 28.26
CA ALA A 550 8.06 13.29 28.59
C ALA A 550 8.24 14.78 28.81
N ALA A 551 8.18 15.17 30.08
CA ALA A 551 8.51 16.50 30.52
C ALA A 551 9.77 16.81 29.75
N SER A 552 9.64 17.73 28.80
CA SER A 552 10.76 18.50 28.33
C SER A 552 11.50 18.82 29.61
N ALA A 553 12.70 18.24 29.74
CA ALA A 553 13.70 18.88 30.56
C ALA A 553 13.76 20.27 29.95
N ALA A 554 13.06 21.20 30.61
CA ALA A 554 13.01 22.58 30.22
C ALA A 554 14.46 22.97 29.94
N PRO A 555 14.75 23.68 28.84
CA PRO A 555 16.10 24.10 28.58
C PRO A 555 16.58 24.80 29.84
N ALA A 556 17.60 24.23 30.48
CA ALA A 556 18.28 24.89 31.57
C ALA A 556 18.68 26.25 30.99
N VAL A 557 18.17 27.31 31.62
CA VAL A 557 18.53 28.68 31.29
C VAL A 557 20.04 28.78 31.41
N VAL A 558 20.73 28.70 30.27
CA VAL A 558 22.14 29.03 30.19
C VAL A 558 22.19 30.54 30.38
N PRO A 559 22.82 31.07 31.44
CA PRO A 559 22.99 32.51 31.55
C PRO A 559 23.74 33.00 30.31
N ALA A 560 23.23 34.06 29.70
CA ALA A 560 23.80 34.67 28.51
C ALA A 560 25.32 34.86 28.67
N ALA A 561 26.08 34.26 27.75
CA ALA A 561 27.49 34.59 27.60
C ALA A 561 27.60 36.07 27.25
N GLN A 562 28.40 36.80 28.02
CA GLN A 562 28.70 38.20 27.80
C GLN A 562 29.31 38.38 26.41
N GLU A 563 28.70 39.24 25.59
CA GLU A 563 29.24 39.64 24.31
C GLU A 563 30.60 40.33 24.50
N ILE A 564 31.62 39.82 23.81
CA ILE A 564 32.91 40.50 23.68
C ILE A 564 32.74 41.56 22.57
N PRO A 565 33.04 42.85 22.82
CA PRO A 565 32.88 43.88 21.82
C PRO A 565 33.93 43.73 20.71
N VAL A 566 33.47 43.74 19.46
CA VAL A 566 34.32 43.80 18.26
C VAL A 566 34.47 45.27 17.86
N PHE A 567 35.70 45.79 17.88
CA PHE A 567 36.01 47.12 17.38
C PHE A 567 36.10 47.10 15.85
N SER A 568 35.32 47.94 15.18
CA SER A 568 35.47 48.21 13.75
C SER A 568 36.65 49.15 13.51
N ILE A 569 37.63 48.72 12.71
CA ILE A 569 38.66 49.60 12.16
C ILE A 569 38.11 50.13 10.84
N GLY A 570 37.91 51.44 10.77
CA GLY A 570 37.44 52.13 9.57
C GLY A 570 38.56 52.43 8.59
N GLU A 571 38.18 52.54 7.33
CA GLU A 571 38.82 53.41 6.35
C GLU A 571 37.79 54.42 5.85
#